data_AF-A0A816BUU2-F1
#
_entry.id   AF-A0A816BUU2-F1
#
_cell.length_a   1.000
_cell.length_b   1.000
_cell.length_c   1.000
_cell.angle_alpha   90.00
_cell.angle_beta   90.00
_cell.angle_gamma   90.00
#
_symmetry.space_group_name_H-M   'P 1'
#
loop_
_entity.id
_entity.type
_entity.pdbx_description
1 polymer ?
#
loop_
_entity_poly.entity_id
_entity_poly.type
_entity_poly.pdbx_seq_one_letter_code
_entity_poly.pdbx_strand_id
1 'polypeptide(L)'
;MNTLEKEIFTLINNHRQQHGLPALQPSVNLAYVAHTHAMDVVENNPDVNGGNMHSWSDKGKWKPVTYTSDHRYASLMWSKPSEISNYKFNGFEISFGYGKNVRKTMTLDPNRVVESWKNSPGHNDVMVQSGGFSHMPMKAMGAGVYKGYACVWFGHELDTYSAPNGTPKGKEPNEFSGNYQLLNVQSNKVLDIYGKGTDDGTNVQIFGNHGGENQIWVIHANQDGTVKLINPHSGKVLDVYGSGTSDGTNVQIFTDNGSNAQKWHVQGIEGGKYKLINVGSSKALDVTSSGTSDGTNVQMWSDNGTPAQQWQLIRYSSQSKEPNEFSGNYQLLNVQSNKVLDIYGKGTDDGTNVQIFGDHGGENQIWVIHANQDGTVKLINPHSGKVLDVYGSGTSDGTNVQIFTDNGSNAQKWHVQGIEGGKYKLINVGSSKALDVTSSGTSDGTNVQMWSDNGTPAQQWQLVRYSSQS
;
A
#
# COMPACT_ATOMS: atom_id res chain seq x y z
N MET A 1 -2.59 -6.53 -4.77
CA MET A 1 -3.18 -7.88 -4.78
C MET A 1 -4.06 -8.11 -3.55
N ASN A 2 -5.32 -8.49 -3.77
CA ASN A 2 -6.25 -8.99 -2.75
C ASN A 2 -5.89 -10.44 -2.31
N THR A 3 -6.58 -10.98 -1.29
CA THR A 3 -6.27 -12.31 -0.72
C THR A 3 -6.36 -13.44 -1.76
N LEU A 4 -7.36 -13.43 -2.64
CA LEU A 4 -7.54 -14.45 -3.68
C LEU A 4 -6.44 -14.39 -4.75
N GLU A 5 -6.03 -13.19 -5.15
CA GLU A 5 -4.92 -12.97 -6.09
C GLU A 5 -3.59 -13.50 -5.53
N LYS A 6 -3.34 -13.30 -4.23
CA LYS A 6 -2.16 -13.84 -3.54
C LYS A 6 -2.19 -15.37 -3.47
N GLU A 7 -3.34 -15.96 -3.19
CA GLU A 7 -3.50 -17.43 -3.17
C GLU A 7 -3.27 -18.04 -4.55
N ILE A 8 -3.86 -17.46 -5.60
CA ILE A 8 -3.61 -17.87 -6.99
C ILE A 8 -2.12 -17.76 -7.32
N PHE A 9 -1.48 -16.64 -6.96
CA PHE A 9 -0.05 -16.42 -7.19
C PHE A 9 0.81 -17.50 -6.52
N THR A 10 0.53 -17.81 -5.25
CA THR A 10 1.21 -18.85 -4.48
C THR A 10 1.00 -20.23 -5.09
N LEU A 11 -0.24 -20.58 -5.45
CA LEU A 11 -0.57 -21.89 -6.03
C LEU A 11 0.12 -22.13 -7.37
N ILE A 12 0.21 -21.10 -8.24
CA ILE A 12 0.95 -21.20 -9.50
C ILE A 12 2.45 -21.39 -9.23
N ASN A 13 3.03 -20.64 -8.29
CA ASN A 13 4.45 -20.79 -7.98
C ASN A 13 4.78 -22.13 -7.31
N ASN A 14 3.89 -22.68 -6.49
CA ASN A 14 4.03 -24.03 -5.96
C ASN A 14 4.00 -25.08 -7.07
N HIS A 15 3.08 -24.93 -8.04
CA HIS A 15 3.02 -25.79 -9.21
C HIS A 15 4.33 -25.73 -10.02
N ARG A 16 4.85 -24.53 -10.26
CA ARG A 16 6.15 -24.34 -10.94
C ARG A 16 7.31 -25.02 -10.22
N GLN A 17 7.37 -24.90 -8.90
CA GLN A 17 8.40 -25.56 -8.09
C GLN A 17 8.33 -27.08 -8.20
N GLN A 18 7.13 -27.67 -8.24
CA GLN A 18 6.94 -29.11 -8.47
C GLN A 18 7.49 -29.56 -9.83
N HIS A 19 7.55 -28.64 -10.81
CA HIS A 19 8.13 -28.84 -12.13
C HIS A 19 9.61 -28.38 -12.23
N GLY A 20 10.27 -28.10 -11.10
CA GLY A 20 11.69 -27.72 -11.08
C GLY A 20 11.97 -26.30 -11.60
N LEU A 21 10.96 -25.44 -11.70
CA LEU A 21 11.10 -24.08 -12.19
C LEU A 21 11.18 -23.06 -11.05
N PRO A 22 11.90 -21.93 -11.26
CA PRO A 22 11.94 -20.86 -10.29
C PRO A 22 10.56 -20.21 -10.14
N ALA A 23 10.31 -19.70 -8.92
CA ALA A 23 9.15 -18.87 -8.65
C ALA A 23 9.21 -17.58 -9.49
N LEU A 24 8.07 -17.22 -10.09
CA LEU A 24 7.90 -15.94 -10.76
C LEU A 24 7.83 -14.83 -9.74
N GLN A 25 8.41 -13.69 -10.09
CA GLN A 25 8.33 -12.47 -9.30
C GLN A 25 6.99 -11.77 -9.54
N PRO A 26 6.43 -11.08 -8.53
CA PRO A 26 5.25 -10.25 -8.74
C PRO A 26 5.57 -9.09 -9.69
N SER A 27 4.66 -8.80 -10.62
CA SER A 27 4.67 -7.58 -11.43
C SER A 27 3.41 -6.77 -11.16
N VAL A 28 3.59 -5.51 -10.77
CA VAL A 28 2.48 -4.59 -10.52
C VAL A 28 1.83 -4.14 -11.82
N ASN A 29 2.60 -4.04 -12.91
CA ASN A 29 2.04 -3.71 -14.21
C ASN A 29 1.17 -4.85 -14.75
N LEU A 30 1.64 -6.10 -14.68
CA LEU A 30 0.85 -7.26 -15.10
C LEU A 30 -0.36 -7.49 -14.19
N ALA A 31 -0.25 -7.19 -12.89
CA ALA A 31 -1.38 -7.28 -11.96
C ALA A 31 -2.44 -6.21 -12.26
N TYR A 32 -2.02 -4.99 -12.60
CA TYR A 32 -2.91 -3.93 -13.06
C TYR A 32 -3.65 -4.35 -14.34
N VAL A 33 -2.94 -4.94 -15.31
CA VAL A 33 -3.54 -5.45 -16.56
C VAL A 33 -4.57 -6.53 -16.26
N ALA A 34 -4.20 -7.50 -15.42
CA ALA A 34 -5.07 -8.62 -15.04
C ALA A 34 -6.34 -8.13 -14.31
N HIS A 35 -6.20 -7.22 -13.35
CA HIS A 35 -7.34 -6.70 -12.58
C HIS A 35 -8.27 -5.86 -13.47
N THR A 36 -7.69 -5.00 -14.32
CA THR A 36 -8.44 -4.19 -15.28
C THR A 36 -9.26 -5.08 -16.23
N HIS A 37 -8.65 -6.16 -16.71
CA HIS A 37 -9.33 -7.11 -17.59
C HIS A 37 -10.42 -7.89 -16.89
N ALA A 38 -10.18 -8.36 -15.67
CA ALA A 38 -11.18 -9.07 -14.87
C ALA A 38 -12.44 -8.21 -14.63
N MET A 39 -12.26 -6.92 -14.34
CA MET A 39 -13.37 -5.96 -14.23
C MET A 39 -14.09 -5.79 -15.56
N ASP A 40 -13.34 -5.60 -16.65
CA ASP A 40 -13.92 -5.40 -17.98
C ASP A 40 -14.77 -6.60 -18.41
N VAL A 41 -14.26 -7.82 -18.22
CA VAL A 41 -14.99 -9.03 -18.57
C VAL A 41 -16.30 -9.13 -17.79
N VAL A 42 -16.24 -8.93 -16.47
CA VAL A 42 -17.42 -9.08 -15.61
C VAL A 42 -18.45 -8.00 -15.85
N GLU A 43 -18.04 -6.75 -16.02
CA GLU A 43 -18.98 -5.63 -16.13
C GLU A 43 -19.51 -5.43 -17.54
N ASN A 44 -18.68 -5.63 -18.57
CA ASN A 44 -18.99 -5.27 -19.95
C ASN A 44 -19.26 -6.48 -20.87
N ASN A 45 -18.96 -7.70 -20.42
CA ASN A 45 -19.20 -8.94 -21.14
C ASN A 45 -18.63 -8.99 -22.58
N PRO A 46 -17.38 -8.58 -22.85
CA PRO A 46 -16.74 -8.69 -24.16
C PRO A 46 -16.53 -10.13 -24.64
N ASP A 47 -16.61 -11.10 -23.72
CA ASP A 47 -16.49 -12.54 -23.96
C ASP A 47 -17.77 -13.19 -24.49
N VAL A 48 -18.78 -12.39 -24.83
CA VAL A 48 -20.05 -12.85 -25.42
C VAL A 48 -20.14 -12.39 -26.87
N ASN A 49 -21.10 -12.93 -27.63
CA ASN A 49 -21.32 -12.55 -29.04
C ASN A 49 -20.10 -12.83 -29.95
N GLY A 50 -19.53 -14.03 -29.84
CA GLY A 50 -18.42 -14.49 -30.69
C GLY A 50 -17.02 -14.27 -30.09
N GLY A 51 -16.92 -13.53 -28.97
CA GLY A 51 -15.70 -13.45 -28.18
C GLY A 51 -15.51 -14.63 -27.23
N ASN A 52 -14.32 -14.71 -26.65
CA ASN A 52 -14.00 -15.59 -25.52
C ASN A 52 -13.48 -14.76 -24.33
N MET A 53 -13.12 -15.43 -23.24
CA MET A 53 -12.69 -14.81 -21.97
C MET A 53 -11.51 -13.83 -22.11
N HIS A 54 -10.70 -13.95 -23.15
CA HIS A 54 -9.57 -13.04 -23.38
C HIS A 54 -9.99 -11.69 -24.00
N SER A 55 -11.26 -11.52 -24.39
CA SER A 55 -11.79 -10.33 -25.09
C SER A 55 -11.77 -9.07 -24.22
N TRP A 56 -11.52 -7.92 -24.86
CA TRP A 56 -11.53 -6.59 -24.25
C TRP A 56 -12.61 -5.73 -24.90
N SER A 57 -13.45 -5.11 -24.07
CA SER A 57 -14.58 -4.29 -24.52
C SER A 57 -14.13 -2.93 -25.05
N ASP A 58 -15.08 -2.15 -25.57
CA ASP A 58 -14.90 -0.76 -25.99
C ASP A 58 -15.09 0.26 -24.85
N LYS A 59 -15.24 -0.20 -23.59
CA LYS A 59 -15.60 0.65 -22.45
C LYS A 59 -14.41 1.23 -21.68
N GLY A 60 -13.18 0.88 -22.07
CA GLY A 60 -11.96 1.38 -21.44
C GLY A 60 -11.08 2.19 -22.37
N LYS A 61 -9.96 2.66 -21.81
CA LYS A 61 -8.91 3.42 -22.53
C LYS A 61 -7.87 2.48 -23.15
N TRP A 62 -8.35 1.53 -23.95
CA TRP A 62 -7.55 0.54 -24.67
C TRP A 62 -8.21 0.24 -26.03
N LYS A 63 -7.48 -0.39 -26.93
CA LYS A 63 -8.02 -0.88 -28.20
C LYS A 63 -8.95 -2.08 -27.92
N PRO A 64 -10.26 -1.99 -28.24
CA PRO A 64 -11.16 -3.12 -28.08
C PRO A 64 -10.77 -4.27 -29.00
N VAL A 65 -11.05 -5.50 -28.58
CA VAL A 65 -10.72 -6.70 -29.35
C VAL A 65 -11.57 -7.89 -28.91
N THR A 66 -12.18 -8.54 -29.89
CA THR A 66 -12.93 -9.78 -29.73
C THR A 66 -12.00 -10.94 -30.08
N TYR A 67 -11.61 -11.75 -29.09
CA TYR A 67 -10.77 -12.91 -29.36
C TYR A 67 -11.60 -14.13 -29.68
N THR A 68 -11.22 -14.77 -30.77
CA THR A 68 -11.77 -16.02 -31.28
C THR A 68 -10.72 -17.14 -31.17
N SER A 69 -11.18 -18.38 -31.27
CA SER A 69 -10.33 -19.58 -31.16
C SER A 69 -9.30 -19.74 -32.29
N ASP A 70 -9.38 -18.94 -33.34
CA ASP A 70 -8.41 -18.90 -34.44
C ASP A 70 -7.14 -18.11 -34.10
N HIS A 71 -7.11 -17.46 -32.94
CA HIS A 71 -5.98 -16.66 -32.43
C HIS A 71 -5.51 -15.54 -33.39
N ARG A 72 -6.34 -15.14 -34.36
CA ARG A 72 -5.97 -14.17 -35.41
C ARG A 72 -5.47 -12.84 -34.86
N TYR A 73 -5.97 -12.44 -33.69
CA TYR A 73 -5.65 -11.17 -33.04
C TYR A 73 -4.73 -11.32 -31.82
N ALA A 74 -4.11 -12.49 -31.59
CA ALA A 74 -3.31 -12.78 -30.39
C ALA A 74 -2.23 -11.72 -30.09
N SER A 75 -1.64 -11.10 -31.10
CA SER A 75 -0.67 -10.01 -30.90
C SER A 75 -1.24 -8.79 -30.17
N LEU A 76 -2.52 -8.45 -30.37
CA LEU A 76 -3.19 -7.38 -29.64
C LEU A 76 -3.38 -7.73 -28.16
N MET A 77 -3.43 -9.03 -27.82
CA MET A 77 -3.55 -9.51 -26.44
C MET A 77 -2.20 -9.34 -25.80
N TRP A 78 -1.17 -9.82 -26.48
CA TRP A 78 0.19 -9.76 -25.99
C TRP A 78 0.67 -8.34 -25.76
N SER A 79 0.21 -7.36 -26.55
CA SER A 79 0.54 -5.95 -26.35
C SER A 79 -0.27 -5.25 -25.24
N LYS A 80 -1.27 -5.89 -24.62
CA LYS A 80 -2.08 -5.24 -23.58
C LYS A 80 -1.25 -4.67 -22.44
N PRO A 81 -0.24 -5.37 -21.90
CA PRO A 81 0.63 -4.81 -20.88
C PRO A 81 1.27 -3.48 -21.28
N SER A 82 1.84 -3.38 -22.49
CA SER A 82 2.48 -2.13 -22.95
C SER A 82 1.48 -1.06 -23.39
N GLU A 83 0.25 -1.45 -23.70
CA GLU A 83 -0.83 -0.54 -24.05
C GLU A 83 -1.39 0.20 -22.82
N ILE A 84 -1.64 -0.52 -21.72
CA ILE A 84 -2.39 0.04 -20.58
C ILE A 84 -1.56 0.21 -19.30
N SER A 85 -0.30 -0.22 -19.30
CA SER A 85 0.60 -0.12 -18.15
C SER A 85 2.01 0.30 -18.56
N ASN A 86 2.93 0.40 -17.58
CA ASN A 86 4.33 0.70 -17.85
C ASN A 86 5.17 -0.52 -18.24
N TYR A 87 4.58 -1.72 -18.36
CA TYR A 87 5.27 -2.92 -18.82
C TYR A 87 5.59 -2.82 -20.31
N LYS A 88 6.85 -2.56 -20.67
CA LYS A 88 7.24 -2.27 -22.07
C LYS A 88 7.24 -3.48 -23.01
N PHE A 89 6.95 -4.66 -22.49
CA PHE A 89 7.07 -5.91 -23.22
C PHE A 89 5.71 -6.58 -23.44
N ASN A 90 5.72 -7.64 -24.24
CA ASN A 90 4.55 -8.48 -24.41
C ASN A 90 4.30 -9.31 -23.15
N GLY A 91 3.03 -9.60 -22.86
CA GLY A 91 2.62 -10.54 -21.82
C GLY A 91 1.68 -11.62 -22.34
N PHE A 92 1.55 -12.69 -21.56
CA PHE A 92 0.73 -13.85 -21.93
C PHE A 92 -0.32 -14.09 -20.87
N GLU A 93 -1.55 -14.35 -21.28
CA GLU A 93 -2.68 -14.46 -20.36
C GLU A 93 -3.19 -15.90 -20.25
N ILE A 94 -3.58 -16.30 -19.04
CA ILE A 94 -4.51 -17.41 -18.80
C ILE A 94 -5.73 -16.89 -18.04
N SER A 95 -6.91 -17.44 -18.32
CA SER A 95 -8.17 -16.95 -17.74
C SER A 95 -9.07 -18.08 -17.22
N PHE A 96 -9.89 -17.75 -16.24
CA PHE A 96 -10.95 -18.58 -15.69
C PHE A 96 -12.14 -17.69 -15.33
N GLY A 97 -13.36 -18.12 -15.66
CA GLY A 97 -14.54 -17.38 -15.25
C GLY A 97 -15.81 -18.21 -15.22
N TYR A 98 -16.71 -17.86 -14.31
CA TYR A 98 -18.08 -18.32 -14.39
C TYR A 98 -18.82 -17.66 -15.57
N GLY A 99 -19.91 -18.29 -16.03
CA GLY A 99 -20.74 -17.74 -17.10
C GLY A 99 -21.33 -16.37 -16.74
N LYS A 100 -21.58 -15.54 -17.76
CA LYS A 100 -22.03 -14.14 -17.63
C LYS A 100 -23.22 -13.92 -16.69
N ASN A 101 -24.13 -14.89 -16.63
CA ASN A 101 -25.37 -14.79 -15.84
C ASN A 101 -25.14 -14.90 -14.33
N VAL A 102 -24.01 -15.48 -13.90
CA VAL A 102 -23.73 -15.78 -12.48
C VAL A 102 -22.42 -15.19 -11.98
N ARG A 103 -21.51 -14.78 -12.88
CA ARG A 103 -20.18 -14.29 -12.49
C ARG A 103 -20.19 -13.01 -11.66
N LYS A 104 -21.27 -12.21 -11.69
CA LYS A 104 -21.36 -10.99 -10.88
C LYS A 104 -21.62 -11.27 -9.39
N THR A 105 -22.08 -12.47 -9.04
CA THR A 105 -22.49 -12.83 -7.67
C THR A 105 -21.69 -14.00 -7.11
N MET A 106 -20.85 -14.64 -7.91
CA MET A 106 -20.01 -15.76 -7.48
C MET A 106 -18.66 -15.28 -6.97
N THR A 107 -18.19 -15.93 -5.91
CA THR A 107 -16.82 -15.84 -5.42
C THR A 107 -16.02 -17.01 -5.96
N LEU A 108 -14.76 -16.76 -6.33
CA LEU A 108 -13.86 -17.80 -6.83
C LEU A 108 -13.19 -18.56 -5.69
N ASP A 109 -12.88 -19.83 -5.96
CA ASP A 109 -11.98 -20.67 -5.18
C ASP A 109 -10.64 -20.76 -5.92
N PRO A 110 -9.55 -20.19 -5.37
CA PRO A 110 -8.22 -20.21 -5.99
C PRO A 110 -7.70 -21.61 -6.33
N ASN A 111 -8.01 -22.62 -5.50
CA ASN A 111 -7.60 -24.00 -5.78
C ASN A 111 -8.30 -24.52 -7.03
N ARG A 112 -9.61 -24.31 -7.13
CA ARG A 112 -10.40 -24.69 -8.32
C ARG A 112 -9.90 -23.98 -9.59
N VAL A 113 -9.58 -22.69 -9.48
CA VAL A 113 -9.06 -21.89 -10.60
C VAL A 113 -7.74 -22.47 -11.10
N VAL A 114 -6.76 -22.64 -10.22
CA VAL A 114 -5.44 -23.12 -10.62
C VAL A 114 -5.48 -24.58 -11.07
N GLU A 115 -6.30 -25.43 -10.42
CA GLU A 115 -6.51 -26.82 -10.87
C GLU A 115 -7.13 -26.88 -12.26
N SER A 116 -8.06 -25.97 -12.60
CA SER A 116 -8.58 -25.85 -13.96
C SER A 116 -7.51 -25.47 -14.97
N TRP A 117 -6.52 -24.65 -14.59
CA TRP A 117 -5.41 -24.28 -15.46
C TRP A 117 -4.39 -25.41 -15.62
N LYS A 118 -4.10 -26.18 -14.57
CA LYS A 118 -3.25 -27.38 -14.65
C LYS A 118 -3.80 -28.42 -15.61
N ASN A 119 -5.12 -28.58 -15.63
CA ASN A 119 -5.81 -29.54 -16.50
C ASN A 119 -6.05 -29.04 -17.94
N SER A 120 -5.65 -27.81 -18.27
CA SER A 120 -5.72 -27.24 -19.62
C SER A 120 -4.30 -27.17 -20.21
N PRO A 121 -3.95 -27.98 -21.23
CA PRO A 121 -2.58 -28.05 -21.74
C PRO A 121 -1.98 -26.68 -22.08
N GLY A 122 -2.73 -25.81 -22.77
CA GLY A 122 -2.25 -24.47 -23.13
C GLY A 122 -2.04 -23.53 -21.93
N HIS A 123 -2.92 -23.58 -20.91
CA HIS A 123 -2.73 -22.78 -19.71
C HIS A 123 -1.58 -23.32 -18.84
N ASN A 124 -1.48 -24.65 -18.72
CA ASN A 124 -0.40 -25.30 -18.00
C ASN A 124 0.95 -24.99 -18.65
N ASP A 125 1.04 -25.02 -19.98
CA ASP A 125 2.27 -24.72 -20.73
C ASP A 125 2.80 -23.31 -20.42
N VAL A 126 1.93 -22.30 -20.24
CA VAL A 126 2.35 -20.96 -19.82
C VAL A 126 2.87 -20.98 -18.38
N MET A 127 2.14 -21.63 -17.47
CA MET A 127 2.51 -21.70 -16.04
C MET A 127 3.85 -22.40 -15.84
N VAL A 128 4.09 -23.53 -16.53
CA VAL A 128 5.30 -24.35 -16.37
C VAL A 128 6.28 -24.24 -17.54
N GLN A 129 6.18 -23.18 -18.35
CA GLN A 129 7.11 -22.88 -19.45
C GLN A 129 7.45 -24.10 -20.31
N SER A 130 6.42 -24.86 -20.70
CA SER A 130 6.52 -26.01 -21.59
C SER A 130 5.88 -25.72 -22.93
N GLY A 131 5.93 -26.70 -23.86
CA GLY A 131 5.33 -26.56 -25.18
C GLY A 131 5.85 -25.34 -25.94
N GLY A 132 4.93 -24.52 -26.46
CA GLY A 132 5.27 -23.28 -27.19
C GLY A 132 6.01 -22.23 -26.36
N PHE A 133 6.04 -22.35 -25.04
CA PHE A 133 6.65 -21.41 -24.11
C PHE A 133 8.05 -21.83 -23.63
N SER A 134 8.56 -23.00 -24.04
CA SER A 134 9.87 -23.50 -23.57
C SER A 134 11.07 -22.61 -23.92
N HIS A 135 10.92 -21.76 -24.93
CA HIS A 135 11.96 -20.84 -25.40
C HIS A 135 11.83 -19.43 -24.81
N MET A 136 10.81 -19.17 -23.98
CA MET A 136 10.53 -17.85 -23.43
C MET A 136 10.55 -17.92 -21.89
N PRO A 137 11.69 -17.58 -21.26
CA PRO A 137 11.77 -17.61 -19.81
C PRO A 137 10.87 -16.53 -19.20
N MET A 138 9.82 -16.95 -18.50
CA MET A 138 8.94 -16.11 -17.70
C MET A 138 9.65 -15.74 -16.40
N LYS A 139 9.68 -14.44 -16.10
CA LYS A 139 10.27 -13.88 -14.87
C LYS A 139 9.23 -13.27 -13.96
N ALA A 140 8.13 -12.78 -14.52
CA ALA A 140 7.13 -12.00 -13.82
C ALA A 140 5.71 -12.54 -13.98
N MET A 141 4.87 -12.28 -12.99
CA MET A 141 3.46 -12.66 -12.97
C MET A 141 2.61 -11.60 -12.26
N GLY A 142 1.41 -11.35 -12.76
CA GLY A 142 0.39 -10.54 -12.10
C GLY A 142 -0.97 -11.21 -12.19
N ALA A 143 -1.68 -11.29 -11.06
CA ALA A 143 -3.00 -11.90 -10.96
C ALA A 143 -4.08 -10.83 -10.75
N GLY A 144 -5.23 -11.02 -11.39
CA GLY A 144 -6.40 -10.18 -11.25
C GLY A 144 -7.62 -11.03 -10.96
N VAL A 145 -8.33 -10.72 -9.89
CA VAL A 145 -9.58 -11.38 -9.51
C VAL A 145 -10.65 -10.33 -9.31
N TYR A 146 -11.76 -10.49 -10.03
CA TYR A 146 -12.93 -9.66 -9.82
C TYR A 146 -14.19 -10.54 -9.87
N LYS A 147 -14.86 -10.66 -8.72
CA LYS A 147 -16.05 -11.50 -8.55
C LYS A 147 -15.79 -12.92 -9.08
N GLY A 148 -16.61 -13.40 -10.01
CA GLY A 148 -16.54 -14.73 -10.57
C GLY A 148 -15.54 -14.92 -11.71
N TYR A 149 -14.57 -14.02 -11.89
CA TYR A 149 -13.57 -14.07 -12.96
C TYR A 149 -12.15 -13.84 -12.42
N ALA A 150 -11.19 -14.62 -12.94
CA ALA A 150 -9.76 -14.49 -12.66
C ALA A 150 -8.97 -14.58 -13.96
N CYS A 151 -7.94 -13.76 -14.07
CA CYS A 151 -6.89 -13.98 -15.06
C CYS A 151 -5.51 -13.71 -14.48
N VAL A 152 -4.51 -14.29 -15.12
CA VAL A 152 -3.10 -14.13 -14.75
C VAL A 152 -2.31 -13.81 -16.00
N TRP A 153 -1.48 -12.78 -15.88
CA TRP A 153 -0.59 -12.33 -16.93
C TRP A 153 0.86 -12.67 -16.57
N PHE A 154 1.57 -13.24 -17.53
CA PHE A 154 2.97 -13.68 -17.43
C PHE A 154 3.85 -12.81 -18.32
N GLY A 155 5.04 -12.49 -17.83
CA GLY A 155 5.99 -11.63 -18.52
C GLY A 155 7.40 -12.20 -18.52
N HIS A 156 8.12 -12.00 -19.62
CA HIS A 156 9.51 -12.44 -19.76
C HIS A 156 10.53 -11.48 -19.14
N GLU A 157 10.12 -10.24 -18.86
CA GLU A 157 10.89 -9.29 -18.06
C GLU A 157 10.23 -8.99 -16.72
N LEU A 158 11.04 -8.52 -15.79
CA LEU A 158 10.54 -7.86 -14.59
C LEU A 158 10.04 -6.46 -14.95
N ASP A 159 9.25 -5.85 -14.08
CA ASP A 159 8.90 -4.44 -14.23
C ASP A 159 10.17 -3.59 -14.31
N THR A 160 10.37 -2.89 -15.44
CA THR A 160 11.52 -1.98 -15.60
C THR A 160 11.26 -0.69 -14.83
N TYR A 161 11.71 -0.64 -13.58
CA TYR A 161 11.93 0.61 -12.86
C TYR A 161 13.34 1.11 -13.20
N SER A 162 13.48 1.81 -14.33
CA SER A 162 14.76 2.45 -14.67
C SER A 162 14.89 3.77 -13.90
N ALA A 163 15.46 3.73 -12.70
CA ALA A 163 16.25 4.84 -12.18
C ALA A 163 17.72 4.60 -12.56
N PRO A 164 18.51 5.62 -12.93
CA PRO A 164 19.94 5.46 -13.09
C PRO A 164 20.53 5.11 -11.72
N ASN A 165 21.02 3.87 -11.61
CA ASN A 165 21.64 3.23 -10.45
C ASN A 165 20.73 2.98 -9.24
N GLY A 166 20.51 1.69 -8.96
CA GLY A 166 20.07 1.18 -7.65
C GLY A 166 18.55 1.18 -7.45
N THR A 167 17.95 0.02 -7.72
CA THR A 167 16.50 -0.27 -7.63
C THR A 167 15.87 0.16 -6.31
N PRO A 168 14.62 0.65 -6.36
CA PRO A 168 13.56 -0.22 -5.86
C PRO A 168 12.18 -0.38 -6.58
N LYS A 169 11.56 -1.59 -6.45
CA LYS A 169 10.25 -2.17 -6.83
C LYS A 169 9.05 -1.20 -6.73
N GLY A 170 8.07 -1.38 -7.60
CA GLY A 170 6.77 -0.74 -7.41
C GLY A 170 5.93 -1.57 -6.46
N LYS A 171 5.50 -0.95 -5.36
CA LYS A 171 4.30 -1.37 -4.63
C LYS A 171 3.10 -0.63 -5.22
N GLU A 172 1.96 -1.32 -5.16
CA GLU A 172 0.62 -1.01 -5.68
C GLU A 172 0.24 0.49 -5.70
N PRO A 173 -0.49 0.95 -6.73
CA PRO A 173 -1.12 2.27 -6.75
C PRO A 173 -1.96 2.57 -5.48
N ASN A 174 -2.55 1.56 -4.83
CA ASN A 174 -3.40 1.74 -3.64
C ASN A 174 -2.67 1.82 -2.28
N GLU A 175 -1.33 1.74 -2.19
CA GLU A 175 -0.66 1.69 -0.88
C GLU A 175 -0.77 3.00 -0.08
N PHE A 176 -0.93 4.15 -0.72
CA PHE A 176 -1.01 5.44 -0.01
C PHE A 176 -2.42 5.99 0.14
N SER A 177 -3.46 5.24 -0.24
CA SER A 177 -4.81 5.81 -0.22
C SER A 177 -5.34 6.00 1.21
N GLY A 178 -5.95 7.16 1.45
CA GLY A 178 -6.69 7.52 2.66
C GLY A 178 -6.14 8.75 3.36
N ASN A 179 -6.45 8.91 4.64
CA ASN A 179 -6.27 10.16 5.36
C ASN A 179 -4.92 10.21 6.08
N TYR A 180 -4.16 11.27 5.85
CA TYR A 180 -2.83 11.44 6.45
C TYR A 180 -2.59 12.85 6.95
N GLN A 181 -1.67 12.94 7.90
CA GLN A 181 -0.87 14.15 8.12
C GLN A 181 0.51 13.90 7.51
N LEU A 182 1.04 14.89 6.80
CA LEU A 182 2.38 14.84 6.22
C LEU A 182 3.34 15.56 7.16
N LEU A 183 4.12 14.81 7.95
CA LEU A 183 5.10 15.34 8.89
C LEU A 183 6.43 15.57 8.18
N ASN A 184 6.93 16.80 8.18
CA ASN A 184 8.24 17.11 7.64
C ASN A 184 9.36 16.63 8.58
N VAL A 185 10.34 15.90 8.04
CA VAL A 185 11.43 15.29 8.82
C VAL A 185 12.38 16.33 9.43
N GLN A 186 12.59 17.48 8.76
CA GLN A 186 13.47 18.55 9.27
C GLN A 186 12.89 19.25 10.50
N SER A 187 11.59 19.54 10.48
CA SER A 187 10.96 20.45 11.45
C SER A 187 10.07 19.75 12.47
N ASN A 188 9.67 18.49 12.23
CA ASN A 188 8.61 17.80 12.96
C ASN A 188 7.27 18.58 12.95
N LYS A 189 7.04 19.37 11.90
CA LYS A 189 5.78 20.10 11.65
C LYS A 189 5.04 19.47 10.48
N VAL A 190 3.73 19.70 10.39
CA VAL A 190 2.88 19.06 9.37
C VAL A 190 2.53 20.02 8.25
N LEU A 191 2.27 19.47 7.06
CA LEU A 191 1.75 20.21 5.91
C LEU A 191 0.37 20.82 6.23
N ASP A 192 0.27 22.13 6.15
CA ASP A 192 -0.80 22.95 6.71
C ASP A 192 -1.29 23.97 5.68
N ILE A 193 -2.61 24.12 5.56
CA ILE A 193 -3.21 25.21 4.79
C ILE A 193 -3.28 26.46 5.68
N TYR A 194 -2.67 27.54 5.20
CA TYR A 194 -2.59 28.81 5.93
C TYR A 194 -3.98 29.29 6.37
N GLY A 195 -4.13 29.52 7.67
CA GLY A 195 -5.34 30.10 8.25
C GLY A 195 -6.61 29.27 8.03
N LYS A 196 -6.50 27.98 7.70
CA LYS A 196 -7.64 27.12 7.29
C LYS A 196 -8.39 27.66 6.06
N GLY A 197 -7.73 28.43 5.20
CA GLY A 197 -8.38 29.03 4.04
C GLY A 197 -8.96 27.98 3.10
N THR A 198 -10.03 28.34 2.41
CA THR A 198 -10.75 27.47 1.48
C THR A 198 -10.79 28.04 0.06
N ASP A 199 -10.10 29.14 -0.20
CA ASP A 199 -10.10 29.80 -1.51
C ASP A 199 -9.00 29.25 -2.40
N ASP A 200 -9.22 29.32 -3.72
CA ASP A 200 -8.20 28.99 -4.71
C ASP A 200 -6.98 29.90 -4.53
N GLY A 201 -5.81 29.27 -4.44
CA GLY A 201 -4.54 29.94 -4.21
C GLY A 201 -4.21 30.24 -2.75
N THR A 202 -4.98 29.71 -1.80
CA THR A 202 -4.56 29.75 -0.40
C THR A 202 -3.22 29.02 -0.24
N ASN A 203 -2.29 29.66 0.46
CA ASN A 203 -0.93 29.18 0.64
C ASN A 203 -0.85 27.90 1.46
N VAL A 204 0.13 27.05 1.13
CA VAL A 204 0.49 25.87 1.93
C VAL A 204 1.83 26.10 2.63
N GLN A 205 1.90 25.71 3.89
CA GLN A 205 3.03 25.96 4.79
C GLN A 205 3.28 24.73 5.68
N ILE A 206 4.30 24.79 6.53
CA ILE A 206 4.40 23.89 7.69
C ILE A 206 3.94 24.58 8.97
N PHE A 207 3.25 23.83 9.84
CA PHE A 207 2.78 24.34 11.12
C PHE A 207 2.80 23.23 12.19
N GLY A 208 2.86 23.61 13.47
CA GLY A 208 2.78 22.68 14.59
C GLY A 208 1.55 21.77 14.49
N ASN A 209 1.75 20.47 14.69
CA ASN A 209 0.66 19.50 14.60
C ASN A 209 -0.36 19.72 15.72
N HIS A 210 -1.53 20.21 15.36
CA HIS A 210 -2.67 20.42 16.26
C HIS A 210 -3.90 19.63 15.79
N GLY A 211 -3.74 18.69 14.85
CA GLY A 211 -4.79 17.79 14.38
C GLY A 211 -5.99 18.47 13.70
N GLY A 212 -5.84 19.74 13.30
CA GLY A 212 -6.90 20.51 12.65
C GLY A 212 -7.17 20.02 11.23
N GLU A 213 -8.40 20.18 10.74
CA GLU A 213 -8.80 19.66 9.41
C GLU A 213 -7.97 20.25 8.25
N ASN A 214 -7.38 21.43 8.43
CA ASN A 214 -6.46 22.08 7.50
C ASN A 214 -5.05 21.43 7.44
N GLN A 215 -4.77 20.47 8.32
CA GLN A 215 -3.54 19.68 8.38
C GLN A 215 -3.73 18.24 7.87
N ILE A 216 -4.95 17.92 7.42
CA ILE A 216 -5.31 16.58 6.95
C ILE A 216 -5.33 16.58 5.42
N TRP A 217 -4.77 15.52 4.85
CA TRP A 217 -4.70 15.31 3.41
C TRP A 217 -5.18 13.90 3.09
N VAL A 218 -6.26 13.81 2.34
CA VAL A 218 -6.71 12.58 1.70
C VAL A 218 -5.82 12.34 0.49
N ILE A 219 -4.92 11.37 0.60
CA ILE A 219 -4.16 10.90 -0.55
C ILE A 219 -5.08 9.98 -1.35
N HIS A 220 -5.40 10.39 -2.57
CA HIS A 220 -6.14 9.60 -3.54
C HIS A 220 -5.19 9.11 -4.63
N ALA A 221 -4.98 7.80 -4.70
CA ALA A 221 -4.18 7.23 -5.75
C ALA A 221 -4.92 7.24 -7.09
N ASN A 222 -4.22 7.70 -8.13
CA ASN A 222 -4.68 7.62 -9.50
C ASN A 222 -4.23 6.28 -10.11
N GLN A 223 -4.98 5.84 -11.12
CA GLN A 223 -4.68 4.59 -11.84
C GLN A 223 -3.32 4.62 -12.57
N ASP A 224 -2.76 5.80 -12.81
CA ASP A 224 -1.46 6.01 -13.47
C ASP A 224 -0.26 5.97 -12.49
N GLY A 225 -0.49 5.61 -11.23
CA GLY A 225 0.55 5.55 -10.19
C GLY A 225 0.96 6.91 -9.61
N THR A 226 0.33 8.00 -10.07
CA THR A 226 0.40 9.29 -9.38
C THR A 226 -0.63 9.33 -8.26
N VAL A 227 -0.52 10.30 -7.36
CA VAL A 227 -1.52 10.59 -6.35
C VAL A 227 -1.97 12.03 -6.45
N LYS A 228 -3.15 12.29 -5.87
CA LYS A 228 -3.66 13.62 -5.57
C LYS A 228 -3.78 13.76 -4.06
N LEU A 229 -3.47 14.93 -3.53
CA LEU A 229 -3.65 15.25 -2.12
C LEU A 229 -4.82 16.20 -2.00
N ILE A 230 -5.93 15.73 -1.44
CA ILE A 230 -7.16 16.50 -1.26
C ILE A 230 -7.25 16.90 0.20
N ASN A 231 -7.44 18.19 0.49
CA ASN A 231 -7.77 18.60 1.83
C ASN A 231 -9.30 18.48 2.03
N PRO A 232 -9.78 17.68 3.01
CA PRO A 232 -11.20 17.41 3.17
C PRO A 232 -11.99 18.64 3.67
N HIS A 233 -11.33 19.58 4.34
CA HIS A 233 -11.97 20.81 4.84
C HIS A 233 -12.31 21.79 3.70
N SER A 234 -11.34 22.07 2.83
CA SER A 234 -11.53 22.98 1.69
C SER A 234 -12.15 22.31 0.47
N GLY A 235 -12.06 20.98 0.36
CA GLY A 235 -12.41 20.23 -0.85
C GLY A 235 -11.45 20.46 -2.03
N LYS A 236 -10.32 21.14 -1.80
CA LYS A 236 -9.33 21.51 -2.81
C LYS A 236 -8.11 20.60 -2.74
N VAL A 237 -7.25 20.70 -3.77
CA VAL A 237 -6.11 19.80 -3.95
C VAL A 237 -4.80 20.55 -3.86
N LEU A 238 -3.74 19.86 -3.41
CA LEU A 238 -2.38 20.38 -3.40
C LEU A 238 -1.91 20.65 -4.83
N ASP A 239 -1.55 21.91 -5.11
CA ASP A 239 -1.35 22.46 -6.44
C ASP A 239 -0.07 23.28 -6.51
N VAL A 240 0.66 23.14 -7.63
CA VAL A 240 1.82 23.98 -7.94
C VAL A 240 1.36 25.24 -8.67
N TYR A 241 1.63 26.40 -8.07
CA TYR A 241 1.14 27.69 -8.57
C TYR A 241 1.46 27.89 -10.06
N GLY A 242 0.40 28.11 -10.86
CA GLY A 242 0.51 28.39 -12.29
C GLY A 242 1.17 27.28 -13.11
N SER A 243 1.22 26.03 -12.61
CA SER A 243 2.01 24.95 -13.21
C SER A 243 3.49 25.29 -13.40
N GLY A 244 4.05 26.16 -12.53
CA GLY A 244 5.43 26.61 -12.63
C GLY A 244 6.44 25.46 -12.45
N THR A 245 7.56 25.56 -13.16
CA THR A 245 8.60 24.52 -13.19
C THR A 245 9.95 25.03 -12.65
N SER A 246 10.01 26.26 -12.14
CA SER A 246 11.21 26.85 -11.56
C SER A 246 11.35 26.50 -10.07
N ASP A 247 12.59 26.47 -9.58
CA ASP A 247 12.84 26.39 -8.15
C ASP A 247 12.26 27.62 -7.44
N GLY A 248 11.61 27.40 -6.29
CA GLY A 248 10.89 28.42 -5.54
C GLY A 248 9.45 28.66 -6.03
N THR A 249 8.94 27.89 -7.00
CA THR A 249 7.52 27.97 -7.37
C THR A 249 6.65 27.62 -6.16
N ASN A 250 5.69 28.48 -5.83
CA ASN A 250 4.86 28.31 -4.65
C ASN A 250 3.93 27.09 -4.74
N VAL A 251 3.61 26.51 -3.58
CA VAL A 251 2.58 25.46 -3.45
C VAL A 251 1.36 26.03 -2.74
N GLN A 252 0.19 25.72 -3.26
CA GLN A 252 -1.10 26.24 -2.83
C GLN A 252 -2.16 25.13 -2.81
N ILE A 253 -3.36 25.46 -2.36
CA ILE A 253 -4.55 24.68 -2.71
C ILE A 253 -5.26 25.30 -3.90
N PHE A 254 -5.81 24.45 -4.77
CA PHE A 254 -6.60 24.91 -5.91
C PHE A 254 -7.72 23.93 -6.23
N THR A 255 -8.77 24.40 -6.90
CA THR A 255 -9.84 23.57 -7.43
C THR A 255 -9.26 22.48 -8.33
N ASP A 256 -9.73 21.25 -8.16
CA ASP A 256 -9.28 20.12 -8.96
C ASP A 256 -9.56 20.36 -10.46
N ASN A 257 -8.49 20.45 -11.24
CA ASN A 257 -8.52 20.72 -12.67
C ASN A 257 -7.83 19.61 -13.49
N GLY A 258 -7.35 18.56 -12.82
CA GLY A 258 -6.71 17.40 -13.45
C GLY A 258 -5.35 17.65 -14.09
N SER A 259 -4.79 18.85 -13.96
CA SER A 259 -3.47 19.19 -14.51
C SER A 259 -2.33 18.44 -13.82
N ASN A 260 -1.15 18.42 -14.46
CA ASN A 260 0.04 17.82 -13.86
C ASN A 260 0.58 18.63 -12.66
N ALA A 261 0.13 19.87 -12.45
CA ALA A 261 0.44 20.65 -11.25
C ALA A 261 -0.18 20.05 -9.98
N GLN A 262 -1.21 19.21 -10.12
CA GLN A 262 -1.98 18.61 -9.01
C GLN A 262 -1.70 17.11 -8.82
N LYS A 263 -0.74 16.57 -9.57
CA LYS A 263 -0.37 15.16 -9.54
C LYS A 263 1.03 14.99 -8.99
N TRP A 264 1.19 13.99 -8.14
CA TRP A 264 2.41 13.76 -7.38
C TRP A 264 2.83 12.29 -7.45
N HIS A 265 4.12 12.01 -7.56
CA HIS A 265 4.68 10.71 -7.26
C HIS A 265 5.09 10.68 -5.79
N VAL A 266 4.66 9.66 -5.06
CA VAL A 266 5.11 9.41 -3.68
C VAL A 266 6.27 8.43 -3.75
N GLN A 267 7.49 8.94 -3.58
CA GLN A 267 8.72 8.16 -3.63
C GLN A 267 9.13 7.77 -2.21
N GLY A 268 9.07 6.48 -1.88
CA GLY A 268 9.59 5.97 -0.62
C GLY A 268 11.10 6.11 -0.50
N ILE A 269 11.56 6.50 0.69
CA ILE A 269 12.97 6.46 1.10
C ILE A 269 13.08 5.67 2.41
N GLU A 270 14.31 5.39 2.85
CA GLU A 270 14.57 4.57 4.03
C GLU A 270 13.92 5.13 5.31
N GLY A 271 13.45 4.24 6.20
CA GLY A 271 12.87 4.61 7.49
C GLY A 271 11.44 5.19 7.41
N GLY A 272 10.61 4.72 6.47
CA GLY A 272 9.20 5.13 6.37
C GLY A 272 9.01 6.60 6.00
N LYS A 273 10.01 7.19 5.33
CA LYS A 273 9.99 8.56 4.83
C LYS A 273 9.70 8.57 3.34
N TYR A 274 9.28 9.71 2.82
CA TYR A 274 8.82 9.88 1.46
C TYR A 274 9.26 11.23 0.90
N LYS A 275 9.46 11.28 -0.41
CA LYS A 275 9.45 12.53 -1.19
C LYS A 275 8.16 12.59 -2.01
N LEU A 276 7.60 13.78 -2.13
CA LEU A 276 6.49 14.02 -3.06
C LEU A 276 7.05 14.78 -4.26
N ILE A 277 7.11 14.11 -5.41
CA ILE A 277 7.64 14.67 -6.66
C ILE A 277 6.48 15.10 -7.55
N ASN A 278 6.38 16.37 -7.88
CA ASN A 278 5.32 16.86 -8.74
C ASN A 278 5.51 16.37 -10.19
N VAL A 279 4.43 15.93 -10.82
CA VAL A 279 4.46 15.38 -12.19
C VAL A 279 4.77 16.45 -13.24
N GLY A 280 4.30 17.69 -13.05
CA GLY A 280 4.48 18.77 -14.01
C GLY A 280 5.90 19.34 -14.03
N SER A 281 6.52 19.48 -12.86
CA SER A 281 7.83 20.12 -12.71
C SER A 281 8.99 19.15 -12.49
N SER A 282 8.71 17.88 -12.14
CA SER A 282 9.70 16.89 -11.70
C SER A 282 10.50 17.33 -10.45
N LYS A 283 9.95 18.24 -9.65
CA LYS A 283 10.57 18.79 -8.45
C LYS A 283 9.94 18.23 -7.18
N ALA A 284 10.66 18.32 -6.07
CA ALA A 284 10.20 17.86 -4.77
C ALA A 284 9.38 18.94 -4.03
N LEU A 285 8.41 18.48 -3.24
CA LEU A 285 7.73 19.28 -2.23
C LEU A 285 8.72 19.61 -1.10
N ASP A 286 9.07 20.89 -0.98
CA ASP A 286 10.21 21.39 -0.21
C ASP A 286 9.78 22.46 0.80
N VAL A 287 10.30 22.37 2.03
CA VAL A 287 10.17 23.46 3.00
C VAL A 287 11.24 24.50 2.74
N THR A 288 10.83 25.74 2.45
CA THR A 288 11.72 26.81 2.00
C THR A 288 12.90 27.00 2.96
N SER A 289 14.11 26.93 2.40
CA SER A 289 15.38 27.14 3.12
C SER A 289 15.58 26.23 4.33
N SER A 290 14.94 25.05 4.36
CA SER A 290 14.96 24.14 5.51
C SER A 290 14.46 24.78 6.82
N GLY A 291 13.59 25.79 6.72
CA GLY A 291 13.05 26.49 7.89
C GLY A 291 12.24 25.55 8.79
N THR A 292 12.26 25.83 10.09
CA THR A 292 11.58 25.03 11.12
C THR A 292 10.55 25.82 11.92
N SER A 293 10.32 27.08 11.56
CA SER A 293 9.34 27.93 12.23
C SER A 293 7.93 27.64 11.72
N ASP A 294 6.93 27.86 12.58
CA ASP A 294 5.53 27.83 12.15
C ASP A 294 5.30 28.86 11.04
N GLY A 295 4.61 28.44 10.00
CA GLY A 295 4.33 29.25 8.82
C GLY A 295 5.47 29.36 7.81
N THR A 296 6.53 28.56 7.96
CA THR A 296 7.54 28.45 6.88
C THR A 296 6.86 27.92 5.62
N ASN A 297 7.12 28.58 4.50
CA ASN A 297 6.49 28.29 3.22
C ASN A 297 6.86 26.90 2.67
N VAL A 298 5.95 26.32 1.88
CA VAL A 298 6.21 25.12 1.07
C VAL A 298 6.26 25.49 -0.40
N GLN A 299 7.27 24.98 -1.09
CA GLN A 299 7.61 25.34 -2.46
C GLN A 299 8.02 24.11 -3.27
N MET A 300 8.17 24.30 -4.58
CA MET A 300 8.84 23.35 -5.45
C MET A 300 10.34 23.63 -5.49
N TRP A 301 11.15 22.60 -5.30
CA TRP A 301 12.60 22.72 -5.39
C TRP A 301 13.23 21.48 -6.02
N SER A 302 14.33 21.68 -6.75
CA SER A 302 15.15 20.58 -7.26
C SER A 302 15.52 19.61 -6.14
N ASP A 303 15.40 18.31 -6.38
CA ASP A 303 15.71 17.31 -5.36
C ASP A 303 17.18 17.45 -4.91
N ASN A 304 17.36 17.75 -3.63
CA ASN A 304 18.65 17.97 -2.99
C ASN A 304 18.91 17.00 -1.83
N GLY A 305 17.99 16.04 -1.61
CA GLY A 305 18.11 15.01 -0.58
C GLY A 305 17.98 15.49 0.87
N THR A 306 17.79 16.79 1.12
CA THR A 306 17.72 17.33 2.49
C THR A 306 16.46 16.86 3.22
N PRO A 307 16.47 16.83 4.58
CA PRO A 307 15.27 16.48 5.35
C PRO A 307 14.10 17.45 5.15
N ALA A 308 14.34 18.64 4.60
CA ALA A 308 13.29 19.60 4.22
C ALA A 308 12.38 19.09 3.09
N GLN A 309 12.85 18.11 2.30
CA GLN A 309 12.11 17.46 1.21
C GLN A 309 11.57 16.08 1.60
N GLN A 310 11.79 15.66 2.86
CA GLN A 310 11.42 14.35 3.36
C GLN A 310 10.21 14.46 4.28
N TRP A 311 9.25 13.57 4.07
CA TRP A 311 7.96 13.58 4.75
C TRP A 311 7.66 12.20 5.31
N GLN A 312 7.07 12.12 6.50
CA GLN A 312 6.45 10.91 7.02
C GLN A 312 4.93 11.02 6.86
N LEU A 313 4.31 9.92 6.41
CA LEU A 313 2.86 9.85 6.25
C LEU A 313 2.25 9.23 7.51
N ILE A 314 1.75 10.08 8.41
CA ILE A 314 1.09 9.66 9.65
C ILE A 314 -0.38 9.40 9.32
N ARG A 315 -0.86 8.17 9.52
CA ARG A 315 -2.28 7.86 9.31
C ARG A 315 -3.13 8.72 10.23
N TYR A 316 -4.20 9.31 9.72
CA TYR A 316 -5.14 10.09 10.52
C TYR A 316 -6.56 9.53 10.39
N SER A 317 -7.20 9.23 11.52
CA SER A 317 -8.64 8.96 11.59
C SER A 317 -9.20 9.74 12.76
N SER A 318 -10.04 10.75 12.47
CA SER A 318 -10.65 11.59 13.50
C SER A 318 -11.73 10.84 14.29
N GLN A 319 -12.38 9.84 13.69
CA GLN A 319 -13.26 8.87 14.30
C GLN A 319 -13.45 7.72 13.32
N SER A 320 -12.94 6.50 13.56
CA SER A 320 -13.43 5.35 12.78
C SER A 320 -13.71 4.12 13.62
N LYS A 321 -14.96 3.65 13.45
CA LYS A 321 -15.48 2.33 13.79
C LYS A 321 -15.22 1.31 12.67
N GLU A 322 -14.49 1.70 11.62
CA GLU A 322 -14.29 0.89 10.42
C GLU A 322 -12.87 0.30 10.39
N PRO A 323 -12.71 -1.02 10.59
CA PRO A 323 -11.41 -1.66 10.71
C PRO A 323 -10.57 -1.60 9.42
N ASN A 324 -11.23 -1.53 8.26
CA ASN A 324 -10.57 -1.60 6.95
C ASN A 324 -9.67 -0.40 6.63
N GLU A 325 -9.80 0.71 7.37
CA GLU A 325 -9.01 1.92 7.15
C GLU A 325 -7.54 1.80 7.56
N PHE A 326 -7.18 0.82 8.37
CA PHE A 326 -5.81 0.70 8.89
C PHE A 326 -4.96 -0.32 8.14
N SER A 327 -5.45 -0.86 7.02
CA SER A 327 -4.74 -1.94 6.32
C SER A 327 -3.42 -1.48 5.68
N GLY A 328 -2.35 -2.23 5.90
CA GLY A 328 -1.06 -2.10 5.22
C GLY A 328 0.14 -2.05 6.16
N ASN A 329 1.28 -1.57 5.65
CA ASN A 329 2.58 -1.64 6.33
C ASN A 329 2.83 -0.39 7.16
N TYR A 330 3.16 -0.56 8.44
CA TYR A 330 3.39 0.55 9.36
C TYR A 330 4.59 0.29 10.28
N GLN A 331 5.21 1.39 10.70
CA GLN A 331 5.89 1.45 11.98
C GLN A 331 4.92 2.03 13.02
N LEU A 332 4.92 1.47 14.22
CA LEU A 332 4.16 1.98 15.36
C LEU A 332 5.10 2.78 16.24
N LEU A 333 5.03 4.11 16.13
CA LEU A 333 5.88 5.03 16.88
C LEU A 333 5.21 5.40 18.21
N ASN A 334 5.85 5.12 19.32
CA ASN A 334 5.35 5.48 20.63
C ASN A 334 5.50 7.00 20.87
N VAL A 335 4.42 7.66 21.29
CA VAL A 335 4.38 9.13 21.46
C VAL A 335 5.27 9.61 22.61
N GLN A 336 5.48 8.81 23.66
CA GLN A 336 6.33 9.18 24.80
C GLN A 336 7.82 9.20 24.43
N SER A 337 8.28 8.20 23.68
CA SER A 337 9.71 7.92 23.47
C SER A 337 10.21 8.25 22.07
N ASN A 338 9.31 8.44 21.10
CA ASN A 338 9.59 8.48 19.66
C ASN A 338 10.38 7.25 19.18
N LYS A 339 10.17 6.09 19.82
CA LYS A 339 10.73 4.79 19.44
C LYS A 339 9.65 3.90 18.83
N VAL A 340 10.06 2.92 18.03
CA VAL A 340 9.13 2.07 17.30
C VAL A 340 8.91 0.74 18.01
N LEU A 341 7.74 0.14 17.82
CA LEU A 341 7.42 -1.22 18.26
C LEU A 341 8.33 -2.24 17.55
N ASP A 342 9.14 -2.95 18.32
CA ASP A 342 10.28 -3.75 17.86
C ASP A 342 10.21 -5.16 18.43
N ILE A 343 10.47 -6.17 17.60
CA ILE A 343 10.68 -7.54 18.06
C ILE A 343 12.14 -7.68 18.50
N TYR A 344 12.32 -8.07 19.77
CA TYR A 344 13.64 -8.22 20.39
C TYR A 344 14.55 -9.12 19.55
N GLY A 345 15.73 -8.60 19.22
CA GLY A 345 16.78 -9.36 18.54
C GLY A 345 16.41 -9.91 17.16
N LYS A 346 15.36 -9.38 16.51
CA LYS A 346 14.80 -9.94 15.26
C LYS A 346 14.36 -11.40 15.40
N GLY A 347 14.00 -11.83 16.61
CA GLY A 347 13.61 -13.23 16.84
C GLY A 347 12.37 -13.61 16.04
N THR A 348 12.32 -14.88 15.64
CA THR A 348 11.24 -15.45 14.84
C THR A 348 10.52 -16.58 15.55
N ASP A 349 10.90 -16.90 16.78
CA ASP A 349 10.29 -17.97 17.57
C ASP A 349 9.03 -17.48 18.30
N ASP A 350 8.12 -18.42 18.56
CA ASP A 350 6.95 -18.16 19.41
C ASP A 350 7.40 -17.73 20.80
N GLY A 351 6.82 -16.62 21.26
CA GLY A 351 7.14 -16.01 22.54
C GLY A 351 8.35 -15.09 22.54
N THR A 352 8.91 -14.76 21.37
CA THR A 352 9.89 -13.67 21.28
C THR A 352 9.26 -12.37 21.78
N ASN A 353 9.98 -11.67 22.67
CA ASN A 353 9.50 -10.46 23.33
C ASN A 353 9.31 -9.28 22.37
N VAL A 354 8.35 -8.41 22.67
CA VAL A 354 8.15 -7.13 21.99
C VAL A 354 8.52 -5.97 22.93
N GLN A 355 9.22 -4.99 22.37
CA GLN A 355 9.80 -3.86 23.09
C GLN A 355 9.66 -2.58 22.26
N ILE A 356 10.11 -1.45 22.81
CA ILE A 356 10.42 -0.26 22.00
C ILE A 356 11.91 -0.16 21.73
N PHE A 357 12.28 0.27 20.54
CA PHE A 357 13.68 0.46 20.15
C PHE A 357 13.80 1.62 19.15
N GLY A 358 14.97 2.26 19.09
CA GLY A 358 15.28 3.27 18.08
C GLY A 358 15.04 2.74 16.66
N ASP A 359 14.46 3.56 15.80
CA ASP A 359 14.23 3.19 14.40
C ASP A 359 15.56 2.94 13.69
N HIS A 360 15.72 1.72 13.16
CA HIS A 360 16.87 1.29 12.36
C HIS A 360 16.46 0.72 11.01
N GLY A 361 15.19 0.89 10.62
CA GLY A 361 14.66 0.41 9.33
C GLY A 361 14.56 -1.11 9.20
N GLY A 362 14.85 -1.87 10.26
CA GLY A 362 14.79 -3.33 10.25
C GLY A 362 13.36 -3.86 10.10
N GLU A 363 13.19 -4.97 9.38
CA GLU A 363 11.87 -5.59 9.15
C GLU A 363 11.18 -6.06 10.45
N ASN A 364 11.94 -6.27 11.54
CA ASN A 364 11.43 -6.57 12.88
C ASN A 364 10.75 -5.37 13.57
N GLN A 365 10.81 -4.17 12.97
CA GLN A 365 10.11 -2.95 13.40
C GLN A 365 8.89 -2.62 12.54
N ILE A 366 8.60 -3.45 11.54
CA ILE A 366 7.50 -3.26 10.61
C ILE A 366 6.34 -4.17 10.99
N TRP A 367 5.12 -3.65 10.90
CA TRP A 367 3.90 -4.36 11.21
C TRP A 367 2.89 -4.17 10.08
N VAL A 368 2.47 -5.27 9.48
CA VAL A 368 1.34 -5.32 8.56
C VAL A 368 0.08 -5.36 9.40
N ILE A 369 -0.67 -4.26 9.40
CA ILE A 369 -1.99 -4.22 10.02
C ILE A 369 -2.97 -4.84 9.02
N HIS A 370 -3.64 -5.90 9.45
CA HIS A 370 -4.69 -6.59 8.70
C HIS A 370 -6.03 -6.40 9.40
N ALA A 371 -6.97 -5.76 8.71
CA ALA A 371 -8.33 -5.59 9.20
C ALA A 371 -9.12 -6.90 9.14
N ASN A 372 -9.77 -7.26 10.24
CA ASN A 372 -10.71 -8.37 10.29
C ASN A 372 -12.12 -7.85 9.98
N GLN A 373 -13.00 -8.75 9.52
CA GLN A 373 -14.40 -8.41 9.22
C GLN A 373 -15.20 -7.99 10.46
N ASP A 374 -14.72 -8.31 11.66
CA ASP A 374 -15.38 -8.11 12.95
C ASP A 374 -15.07 -6.75 13.62
N GLY A 375 -14.39 -5.83 12.94
CA GLY A 375 -14.02 -4.54 13.54
C GLY A 375 -12.66 -4.53 14.23
N THR A 376 -12.01 -5.69 14.35
CA THR A 376 -10.68 -5.81 14.97
C THR A 376 -9.58 -5.80 13.91
N VAL A 377 -8.34 -5.64 14.34
CA VAL A 377 -7.16 -5.82 13.51
C VAL A 377 -6.23 -6.86 14.10
N LYS A 378 -5.35 -7.37 13.24
CA LYS A 378 -4.19 -8.17 13.59
C LYS A 378 -2.94 -7.43 13.11
N LEU A 379 -1.87 -7.48 13.90
CA LEU A 379 -0.58 -6.92 13.55
C LEU A 379 0.37 -8.07 13.24
N ILE A 380 0.76 -8.21 11.98
CA ILE A 380 1.64 -9.28 11.49
C ILE A 380 3.01 -8.68 11.26
N ASN A 381 4.05 -9.26 11.84
CA ASN A 381 5.40 -8.87 11.47
C ASN A 381 5.83 -9.63 10.20
N PRO A 382 6.22 -8.93 9.12
CA PRO A 382 6.53 -9.58 7.84
C PRO A 382 7.83 -10.39 7.88
N HIS A 383 8.75 -10.09 8.80
CA HIS A 383 10.01 -10.81 8.96
C HIS A 383 9.81 -12.20 9.59
N SER A 384 9.07 -12.25 10.70
CA SER A 384 8.80 -13.51 11.42
C SER A 384 7.60 -14.29 10.87
N GLY A 385 6.68 -13.61 10.17
CA GLY A 385 5.38 -14.17 9.79
C GLY A 385 4.41 -14.36 10.96
N LYS A 386 4.77 -13.89 12.15
CA LYS A 386 3.99 -14.04 13.39
C LYS A 386 3.22 -12.78 13.75
N VAL A 387 2.31 -12.89 14.71
CA VAL A 387 1.38 -11.81 15.09
C VAL A 387 1.67 -11.28 16.48
N LEU A 388 1.34 -10.01 16.71
CA LEU A 388 1.38 -9.38 18.04
C LEU A 388 0.37 -10.06 18.96
N ASP A 389 0.86 -10.60 20.08
CA ASP A 389 0.15 -11.55 20.95
C ASP A 389 0.32 -11.17 22.43
N VAL A 390 -0.79 -11.25 23.19
CA VAL A 390 -0.77 -11.10 24.65
C VAL A 390 -0.44 -12.46 25.29
N TYR A 391 0.69 -12.51 26.03
CA TYR A 391 1.21 -13.76 26.60
C TYR A 391 0.14 -14.52 27.40
N GLY A 392 -0.10 -15.77 26.99
CA GLY A 392 -1.03 -16.67 27.67
C GLY A 392 -2.48 -16.18 27.72
N SER A 393 -2.88 -15.24 26.84
CA SER A 393 -4.18 -14.55 26.92
C SER A 393 -4.43 -13.87 28.28
N GLY A 394 -3.36 -13.45 28.97
CA GLY A 394 -3.47 -12.83 30.29
C GLY A 394 -4.25 -11.52 30.27
N THR A 395 -4.98 -11.26 31.35
CA THR A 395 -5.87 -10.09 31.49
C THR A 395 -5.45 -9.15 32.62
N SER A 396 -4.33 -9.42 33.27
CA SER A 396 -3.79 -8.58 34.35
C SER A 396 -2.93 -7.45 33.80
N ASP A 397 -2.85 -6.35 34.55
CA ASP A 397 -1.85 -5.29 34.29
C ASP A 397 -0.43 -5.87 34.40
N GLY A 398 0.43 -5.51 33.45
CA GLY A 398 1.79 -6.04 33.33
C GLY A 398 1.89 -7.36 32.56
N THR A 399 0.79 -7.88 32.00
CA THR A 399 0.88 -9.07 31.12
C THR A 399 1.77 -8.74 29.92
N ASN A 400 2.75 -9.60 29.65
CA ASN A 400 3.73 -9.36 28.60
C ASN A 400 3.12 -9.42 27.18
N VAL A 401 3.71 -8.68 26.25
CA VAL A 401 3.39 -8.76 24.81
C VAL A 401 4.56 -9.41 24.06
N GLN A 402 4.22 -10.32 23.15
CA GLN A 402 5.15 -11.14 22.41
C GLN A 402 4.71 -11.26 20.95
N ILE A 403 5.50 -11.95 20.13
CA ILE A 403 4.99 -12.53 18.88
C ILE A 403 4.62 -13.99 19.07
N PHE A 404 3.59 -14.44 18.38
CA PHE A 404 3.18 -15.84 18.41
C PHE A 404 2.57 -16.27 17.06
N THR A 405 2.58 -17.57 16.79
CA THR A 405 1.90 -18.17 15.64
C THR A 405 0.43 -17.78 15.67
N ASP A 406 -0.09 -17.35 14.52
CA ASP A 406 -1.49 -16.96 14.40
C ASP A 406 -2.41 -18.15 14.76
N ASN A 407 -3.20 -17.97 15.81
CA ASN A 407 -4.12 -18.97 16.34
C ASN A 407 -5.56 -18.44 16.41
N GLY A 408 -5.81 -17.22 15.94
CA GLY A 408 -7.14 -16.60 15.90
C GLY A 408 -7.73 -16.22 17.25
N SER A 409 -6.99 -16.37 18.36
CA SER A 409 -7.48 -16.02 19.70
C SER A 409 -7.66 -14.52 19.90
N ASN A 410 -8.43 -14.15 20.92
CA ASN A 410 -8.60 -12.73 21.28
C ASN A 410 -7.32 -12.08 21.84
N ALA A 411 -6.29 -12.87 22.19
CA ALA A 411 -4.97 -12.34 22.53
C ALA A 411 -4.24 -11.70 21.34
N GLN A 412 -4.66 -12.02 20.11
CA GLN A 412 -4.03 -11.58 18.86
C GLN A 412 -4.88 -10.57 18.08
N LYS A 413 -6.00 -10.13 18.67
CA LYS A 413 -6.95 -9.19 18.08
C LYS A 413 -6.93 -7.88 18.84
N TRP A 414 -6.96 -6.78 18.10
CA TRP A 414 -6.81 -5.43 18.64
C TRP A 414 -7.88 -4.49 18.06
N HIS A 415 -8.41 -3.59 18.87
CA HIS A 415 -9.12 -2.42 18.40
C HIS A 415 -8.12 -1.26 18.27
N VAL A 416 -8.14 -0.60 17.11
CA VAL A 416 -7.35 0.62 16.88
C VAL A 416 -8.27 1.80 17.15
N GLN A 417 -8.06 2.46 18.28
CA GLN A 417 -8.87 3.62 18.68
C GLN A 417 -8.12 4.91 18.32
N GLY A 418 -8.65 5.67 17.36
CA GLY A 418 -8.14 7.01 17.04
C GLY A 418 -8.34 7.98 18.20
N ILE A 419 -7.33 8.81 18.44
CA ILE A 419 -7.38 9.98 19.33
C ILE A 419 -6.82 11.20 18.58
N GLU A 420 -6.95 12.39 19.17
CA GLU A 420 -6.60 13.65 18.53
C GLU A 420 -5.14 13.70 18.03
N GLY A 421 -4.94 14.32 16.85
CA GLY A 421 -3.61 14.54 16.27
C GLY A 421 -2.97 13.33 15.60
N GLY A 422 -3.78 12.42 15.03
CA GLY A 422 -3.27 11.26 14.28
C GLY A 422 -2.59 10.20 15.16
N LYS A 423 -3.02 10.13 16.43
CA LYS A 423 -2.53 9.17 17.42
C LYS A 423 -3.58 8.09 17.63
N TYR A 424 -3.15 6.97 18.17
CA TYR A 424 -3.97 5.77 18.37
C TYR A 424 -3.65 5.08 19.68
N LYS A 425 -4.67 4.41 20.23
CA LYS A 425 -4.47 3.35 21.22
C LYS A 425 -4.75 2.01 20.56
N LEU A 426 -3.97 1.00 20.92
CA LEU A 426 -4.26 -0.39 20.54
C LEU A 426 -4.83 -1.10 21.76
N ILE A 427 -6.12 -1.42 21.72
CA ILE A 427 -6.83 -2.08 22.83
C ILE A 427 -6.99 -3.56 22.50
N ASN A 428 -6.41 -4.45 23.30
CA ASN A 428 -6.53 -5.88 23.07
C ASN A 428 -7.96 -6.37 23.35
N VAL A 429 -8.48 -7.23 22.48
CA VAL A 429 -9.86 -7.75 22.58
C VAL A 429 -10.05 -8.65 23.80
N GLY A 430 -9.06 -9.49 24.13
CA GLY A 430 -9.17 -10.46 25.23
C GLY A 430 -9.13 -9.82 26.62
N SER A 431 -8.28 -8.81 26.81
CA SER A 431 -8.05 -8.16 28.11
C SER A 431 -8.76 -6.82 28.28
N SER A 432 -9.23 -6.19 27.19
CA SER A 432 -9.72 -4.80 27.17
C SER A 432 -8.69 -3.77 27.66
N LYS A 433 -7.39 -4.11 27.62
CA LYS A 433 -6.28 -3.26 28.05
C LYS A 433 -5.54 -2.66 26.86
N ALA A 434 -4.80 -1.58 27.12
CA ALA A 434 -4.02 -0.89 26.11
C ALA A 434 -2.61 -1.50 25.97
N LEU A 435 -2.07 -1.45 24.74
CA LEU A 435 -0.66 -1.67 24.45
C LEU A 435 0.18 -0.54 25.06
N ASP A 436 1.00 -0.87 26.05
CA ASP A 436 1.63 0.07 26.98
C ASP A 436 3.15 -0.13 27.03
N VAL A 437 3.90 0.97 27.00
CA VAL A 437 5.34 0.94 27.28
C VAL A 437 5.56 0.99 28.79
N THR A 438 6.19 -0.06 29.34
CA THR A 438 6.31 -0.24 30.79
C THR A 438 6.90 0.98 31.48
N SER A 439 6.19 1.48 32.50
CA SER A 439 6.61 2.61 33.35
C SER A 439 6.91 3.90 32.58
N SER A 440 6.32 4.08 31.38
CA SER A 440 6.62 5.21 30.49
C SER A 440 8.11 5.32 30.12
N GLY A 441 8.84 4.20 30.13
CA GLY A 441 10.26 4.19 29.82
C GLY A 441 10.55 4.66 28.39
N THR A 442 11.71 5.29 28.20
CA THR A 442 12.13 5.85 26.90
C THR A 442 13.43 5.24 26.37
N SER A 443 13.99 4.28 27.09
CA SER A 443 15.25 3.60 26.72
C SER A 443 14.98 2.52 25.67
N ASP A 444 15.97 2.26 24.83
CA ASP A 444 15.95 1.10 23.95
C ASP A 444 15.80 -0.19 24.76
N GLY A 445 14.92 -1.07 24.28
CA GLY A 445 14.58 -2.32 24.92
C GLY A 445 13.62 -2.22 26.10
N THR A 446 13.01 -1.05 26.33
CA THR A 446 11.90 -0.95 27.31
C THR A 446 10.77 -1.86 26.86
N ASN A 447 10.29 -2.68 27.79
CA ASN A 447 9.27 -3.70 27.50
C ASN A 447 7.93 -3.09 27.08
N VAL A 448 7.18 -3.85 26.28
CA VAL A 448 5.78 -3.57 25.95
C VAL A 448 4.88 -4.59 26.63
N GLN A 449 3.81 -4.10 27.26
CA GLN A 449 2.92 -4.87 28.12
C GLN A 449 1.46 -4.47 27.91
N MET A 450 0.56 -5.20 28.56
CA MET A 450 -0.83 -4.80 28.71
C MET A 450 -1.01 -4.00 29.99
N TRP A 451 -1.70 -2.86 29.89
CA TRP A 451 -2.02 -2.05 31.07
C TRP A 451 -3.41 -1.41 30.94
N SER A 452 -4.07 -1.20 32.09
CA SER A 452 -5.31 -0.44 32.17
C SER A 452 -5.15 0.92 31.50
N ASP A 453 -6.10 1.31 30.64
CA ASP A 453 -6.02 2.59 29.93
C ASP A 453 -5.99 3.76 30.93
N ASN A 454 -4.89 4.51 30.91
CA ASN A 454 -4.63 5.65 31.78
C ASN A 454 -4.39 6.96 30.99
N GLY A 455 -4.54 6.91 29.67
CA GLY A 455 -4.40 8.07 28.79
C GLY A 455 -2.98 8.64 28.63
N THR A 456 -1.96 8.03 29.25
CA THR A 456 -0.59 8.53 29.17
C THR A 456 0.00 8.37 27.75
N PRO A 457 1.01 9.17 27.36
CA PRO A 457 1.67 9.00 26.06
C PRO A 457 2.36 7.65 25.87
N ALA A 458 2.61 6.89 26.95
CA ALA A 458 3.14 5.52 26.89
C ALA A 458 2.18 4.53 26.21
N GLN A 459 0.88 4.85 26.17
CA GLN A 459 -0.18 4.05 25.53
C GLN A 459 -0.62 4.61 24.17
N GLN A 460 0.02 5.68 23.71
CA GLN A 460 -0.33 6.38 22.49
C GLN A 460 0.70 6.09 21.40
N TRP A 461 0.21 5.77 20.22
CA TRP A 461 1.02 5.34 19.08
C TRP A 461 0.65 6.15 17.85
N GLN A 462 1.64 6.51 17.04
CA GLN A 462 1.43 7.00 15.69
C GLN A 462 1.68 5.86 14.70
N LEU A 463 0.76 5.71 13.75
CA LEU A 463 0.90 4.74 12.66
C LEU A 463 1.57 5.43 11.48
N VAL A 464 2.89 5.24 11.36
CA VAL A 464 3.68 5.81 10.27
C VAL A 464 3.72 4.83 9.11
N ARG A 465 3.20 5.24 7.94
CA ARG A 465 3.17 4.36 6.76
C ARG A 465 4.59 3.97 6.38
N TYR A 466 4.84 2.69 6.12
CA TYR A 466 6.16 2.20 5.74
C TYR A 466 6.13 1.51 4.36
N SER A 467 6.73 2.15 3.35
CA SER A 467 7.12 1.46 2.12
C SER A 467 8.61 1.17 2.18
N SER A 468 8.99 -0.11 2.26
CA SER A 468 10.38 -0.52 1.99
C SER A 468 10.81 0.04 0.63
N GLN A 469 11.99 0.69 0.57
CA GLN A 469 12.74 0.76 -0.68
C GLN A 469 12.96 -0.68 -1.12
N SER A 470 12.21 -1.06 -2.11
CA SER A 470 11.92 -2.41 -2.47
C SER A 470 12.93 -3.00 -3.45
#